data_AF-A0A2G2VUF9-F1
#
_entry.id   AF-A0A2G2VUF9-F1
#
_cell.length_a   1.000
_cell.length_b   1.000
_cell.length_c   1.000
_cell.angle_alpha   90.00
_cell.angle_beta   90.00
_cell.angle_gamma   90.00
#
_symmetry.space_group_name_H-M   'P 1'
#
loop_
_entity.id
_entity.type
_entity.pdbx_description
1 polymer ?
#
loop_
_entity_poly.entity_id
_entity_poly.type
_entity_poly.pdbx_seq_one_letter_code
_entity_poly.pdbx_strand_id
1 'polypeptide(L)'
;MQSITNSTATTAAVQKPKNLLQILDVTRNIIDNYGFIINNARVNDPPVRYSHIHRRIYDEDCTFRMVHAAESLLKLVSELQKISMFLGFASLNDHVDQRIEDFTEQTKKTEGSLPRIGEETTASLKDLECHYYQRPYYCSAKRTSSL
;
A
#
# COMPACT_ATOMS: atom_id res chain seq x y z
N MET A 1 -20.02 -3.01 17.65
CA MET A 1 -18.59 -2.97 17.30
C MET A 1 -18.34 -1.93 16.22
N GLN A 2 -18.45 -0.65 16.58
CA GLN A 2 -18.12 0.48 15.69
C GLN A 2 -16.90 1.16 16.31
N SER A 3 -15.79 1.27 15.56
CA SER A 3 -14.77 2.37 15.67
C SER A 3 -13.45 2.10 14.91
N ILE A 4 -13.21 0.96 14.26
CA ILE A 4 -11.83 0.64 13.79
C ILE A 4 -11.47 1.24 12.41
N THR A 5 -12.42 1.66 11.57
CA THR A 5 -12.13 1.95 10.15
C THR A 5 -11.67 3.37 9.81
N ASN A 6 -11.68 4.32 10.76
CA ASN A 6 -11.48 5.74 10.42
C ASN A 6 -10.06 6.28 10.68
N SER A 7 -9.18 5.51 11.33
CA SER A 7 -7.83 5.98 11.67
C SER A 7 -6.80 5.74 10.57
N THR A 8 -6.97 4.72 9.72
CA THR A 8 -5.97 4.30 8.71
C THR A 8 -5.97 5.19 7.47
N ALA A 9 -7.15 5.59 6.97
CA ALA A 9 -7.27 6.45 5.79
C ALA A 9 -6.68 7.87 5.99
N THR A 10 -6.83 8.44 7.19
CA THR A 10 -6.20 9.72 7.56
C THR A 10 -4.69 9.60 7.78
N THR A 11 -4.17 8.42 8.12
CA THR A 11 -2.72 8.22 8.22
C THR A 11 -2.06 8.11 6.84
N ALA A 12 -2.70 7.42 5.89
CA ALA A 12 -2.18 7.23 4.53
C ALA A 12 -2.05 8.54 3.73
N ALA A 13 -3.08 9.41 3.79
CA ALA A 13 -3.07 10.71 3.10
C ALA A 13 -2.01 11.68 3.66
N VAL A 14 -1.69 11.57 4.96
CA VAL A 14 -0.66 12.39 5.63
C VAL A 14 0.75 11.84 5.40
N GLN A 15 0.91 10.55 5.11
CA GLN A 15 2.22 9.92 4.87
C GLN A 15 2.79 10.19 3.46
N LYS A 16 1.94 10.36 2.46
CA LYS A 16 2.36 10.63 1.07
C LYS A 16 3.14 11.96 0.89
N PRO A 17 2.68 13.12 1.42
CA PRO A 17 3.46 14.36 1.36
C PRO A 17 4.71 14.31 2.24
N LYS A 18 4.69 13.55 3.35
CA LYS A 18 5.85 13.37 4.24
C LYS A 18 6.98 12.59 3.57
N ASN A 19 6.66 11.52 2.84
CA ASN A 19 7.64 10.75 2.08
C ASN A 19 8.30 11.59 0.98
N LEU A 20 7.50 12.37 0.24
CA LEU A 20 8.02 13.21 -0.85
C LEU A 20 8.92 14.32 -0.31
N LEU A 21 8.56 14.95 0.81
CA LEU A 21 9.41 15.94 1.47
C LEU A 21 10.74 15.33 1.95
N GLN A 22 10.68 14.14 2.55
CA GLN A 22 11.89 13.41 2.96
C GLN A 22 12.81 13.09 1.77
N ILE A 23 12.26 12.67 0.63
CA ILE A 23 13.04 12.38 -0.58
C ILE A 23 13.70 13.66 -1.12
N LEU A 24 13.01 14.80 -1.09
CA LEU A 24 13.57 16.08 -1.52
C LEU A 24 14.72 16.54 -0.61
N ASP A 25 14.55 16.43 0.71
CA ASP A 25 15.60 16.76 1.68
C ASP A 25 16.83 15.86 1.50
N VAL A 26 16.61 14.56 1.29
CA VAL A 26 17.69 13.61 0.99
C VAL A 26 18.40 13.95 -0.33
N THR A 27 17.65 14.30 -1.38
CA THR A 27 18.22 14.67 -2.69
C THR A 27 19.08 15.92 -2.58
N ARG A 28 18.63 16.93 -1.82
CA ARG A 28 19.42 18.14 -1.53
C ARG A 28 20.73 17.79 -0.81
N ASN A 29 20.66 16.93 0.21
CA ASN A 29 21.85 16.49 0.94
C ASN A 29 22.85 15.73 0.05
N ILE A 30 22.38 14.93 -0.92
CA ILE A 30 23.26 14.28 -1.90
C ILE A 30 24.00 15.34 -2.73
N ILE A 31 23.27 16.32 -3.28
CA ILE A 31 23.84 17.38 -4.11
C ILE A 31 24.91 18.17 -3.35
N ASP A 32 24.62 18.53 -2.10
CA ASP A 32 25.56 19.29 -1.26
C ASP A 32 26.84 18.50 -0.97
N ASN A 33 26.73 17.20 -0.67
CA ASN A 33 27.88 16.32 -0.46
C ASN A 33 28.72 16.13 -1.73
N TYR A 34 28.09 15.94 -2.90
CA TYR A 34 28.82 15.86 -4.17
C TYR A 34 29.50 17.18 -4.53
N GLY A 35 28.83 18.31 -4.30
CA GLY A 35 29.43 19.64 -4.48
C GLY A 35 30.66 19.83 -3.60
N PHE A 36 30.61 19.34 -2.36
CA PHE A 36 31.75 19.35 -1.45
C PHE A 36 32.91 18.47 -1.96
N ILE A 37 32.64 17.24 -2.40
CA ILE A 37 33.68 16.35 -2.96
C ILE A 37 34.33 16.97 -4.20
N ILE A 38 33.53 17.51 -5.13
CA ILE A 38 34.00 18.12 -6.38
C ILE A 38 34.84 19.38 -6.10
N ASN A 39 34.38 20.24 -5.19
CA ASN A 39 35.08 21.47 -4.85
C ASN A 39 36.44 21.19 -4.18
N ASN A 40 36.53 20.15 -3.36
CA ASN A 40 37.78 19.78 -2.69
C ASN A 40 38.74 19.01 -3.60
N ALA A 41 38.22 18.22 -4.55
CA ALA A 41 39.06 17.56 -5.57
C ALA A 41 39.68 18.55 -6.57
N ARG A 42 39.12 19.75 -6.72
CA ARG A 42 39.68 20.82 -7.56
C ARG A 42 40.83 21.51 -6.83
N VAL A 43 42.05 21.03 -7.03
CA VAL A 43 43.29 21.71 -6.64
C VAL A 43 43.47 22.95 -7.53
N ASN A 44 42.90 24.09 -7.13
CA ASN A 44 43.23 25.40 -7.70
C ASN A 44 44.21 26.11 -6.76
N ASP A 45 45.45 25.63 -6.71
CA ASP A 45 46.52 26.37 -6.05
C ASP A 45 47.21 27.28 -7.09
N PRO A 46 47.32 28.61 -6.83
CA PRO A 46 48.31 29.43 -7.53
C PRO A 46 49.70 28.85 -7.22
N PRO A 47 50.73 29.13 -8.06
CA PRO A 47 52.08 28.61 -7.85
C PRO A 47 52.76 29.33 -6.65
N VAL A 48 52.25 29.11 -5.45
CA VAL A 48 52.81 29.59 -4.20
C VAL A 48 53.63 28.45 -3.62
N ARG A 49 54.91 28.75 -3.36
CA ARG A 49 55.85 27.83 -2.71
C ARG A 49 55.47 27.68 -1.23
N TYR A 50 54.46 26.87 -0.95
CA TYR A 50 54.15 26.44 0.41
C TYR A 50 55.30 25.58 0.96
N SER A 51 55.63 25.75 2.25
CA SER A 51 56.55 24.82 2.93
C SER A 51 55.98 23.40 2.89
N HIS A 52 56.86 22.38 2.90
CA HIS A 52 56.44 20.98 2.85
C HIS A 52 55.40 20.61 3.92
N ILE A 53 55.47 21.27 5.09
CA ILE A 53 54.53 21.08 6.20
C ILE A 53 53.14 21.62 5.86
N HIS A 54 53.04 22.82 5.28
CA HIS A 54 51.76 23.42 4.91
C HIS A 54 51.05 22.63 3.80
N ARG A 55 51.81 22.11 2.82
CA ARG A 55 51.26 21.22 1.79
C ARG A 55 50.71 19.93 2.40
N ARG A 56 51.42 19.32 3.35
CA ARG A 56 51.01 18.06 3.97
C ARG A 56 49.73 18.22 4.82
N ILE A 57 49.63 19.30 5.60
CA ILE A 57 48.45 19.58 6.42
C ILE A 57 47.21 19.84 5.54
N TYR A 58 47.37 20.59 4.45
CA TYR A 58 46.28 20.88 3.52
C TYR A 58 45.77 19.60 2.81
N ASP A 59 46.67 18.71 2.40
CA ASP A 59 46.32 17.44 1.75
C ASP A 59 45.61 16.48 2.72
N GLU A 60 46.05 16.44 3.98
CA GLU A 60 45.45 15.62 5.04
C GLU A 60 44.04 16.11 5.40
N ASP A 61 43.83 17.43 5.52
CA ASP A 61 42.51 18.02 5.75
C ASP A 61 41.56 17.79 4.55
N CYS A 62 42.07 17.97 3.33
CA CYS A 62 41.31 17.68 2.11
C CYS A 62 40.88 16.21 2.05
N THR A 63 41.82 15.30 2.31
CA THR A 63 41.56 13.86 2.32
C THR A 63 40.54 13.48 3.40
N PHE A 64 40.69 13.99 4.63
CA PHE A 64 39.75 13.76 5.72
C PHE A 64 38.33 14.20 5.36
N ARG A 65 38.21 15.41 4.81
CA ARG A 65 36.93 15.99 4.40
C ARG A 65 36.28 15.18 3.27
N MET A 66 37.04 14.76 2.26
CA MET A 66 36.52 13.90 1.18
C MET A 66 36.02 12.55 1.69
N VAL A 67 36.78 11.90 2.58
CA VAL A 67 36.38 10.61 3.19
C VAL A 67 35.11 10.79 4.03
N HIS A 68 35.04 11.84 4.84
CA HIS A 68 33.85 12.16 5.64
C HIS A 68 32.60 12.39 4.78
N ALA A 69 32.72 13.10 3.66
CA ALA A 69 31.62 13.30 2.73
C ALA A 69 31.17 11.99 2.07
N ALA A 70 32.12 11.12 1.71
CA ALA A 70 31.81 9.80 1.15
C ALA A 70 31.09 8.89 2.17
N GLU A 71 31.50 8.92 3.44
CA GLU A 71 30.84 8.18 4.52
C GLU A 71 29.41 8.69 4.77
N SER A 72 29.22 10.02 4.78
CA SER A 72 27.91 10.66 4.88
C SER A 72 26.98 10.24 3.74
N LEU A 73 27.49 10.20 2.50
CA LEU A 73 26.76 9.70 1.33
C LEU A 73 26.38 8.22 1.48
N LEU A 74 27.30 7.36 1.92
CA LEU A 74 27.02 5.94 2.13
C LEU A 74 25.89 5.73 3.14
N LYS A 75 25.91 6.48 4.24
CA LYS A 75 24.84 6.46 5.25
C LYS A 75 23.51 6.90 4.64
N LEU A 76 23.52 7.97 3.86
CA LEU A 76 22.33 8.52 3.23
C LEU A 76 21.72 7.56 2.19
N VAL A 77 22.55 6.94 1.35
CA VAL A 77 22.13 5.90 0.39
C VAL A 77 21.55 4.70 1.13
N SER A 78 22.12 4.31 2.27
CA SER A 78 21.58 3.23 3.10
C SER A 78 20.20 3.57 3.67
N GLU A 79 19.98 4.82 4.10
CA GLU A 79 18.64 5.27 4.53
C GLU A 79 17.65 5.30 3.36
N LEU A 80 18.06 5.72 2.16
CA LEU A 80 17.23 5.66 0.96
C LEU A 80 16.80 4.24 0.60
N GLN A 81 17.72 3.28 0.68
CA GLN A 81 17.40 1.87 0.44
C GLN A 81 16.34 1.36 1.43
N LYS A 82 16.42 1.74 2.71
CA LYS A 82 15.40 1.41 3.71
C LYS A 82 14.05 2.02 3.33
N ILE A 83 13.99 3.32 3.01
CA ILE A 83 12.74 3.99 2.61
C ILE A 83 12.15 3.32 1.37
N SER A 84 12.96 3.01 0.36
CA SER A 84 12.52 2.33 -0.86
C SER A 84 11.92 0.95 -0.59
N MET A 85 12.47 0.18 0.35
CA MET A 85 11.91 -1.10 0.78
C MET A 85 10.50 -0.91 1.38
N PHE A 86 10.29 0.16 2.14
CA PHE A 86 8.99 0.45 2.75
C PHE A 86 7.96 1.02 1.77
N LEU A 87 8.38 1.76 0.74
CA LEU A 87 7.47 2.29 -0.29
C LEU A 87 6.74 1.19 -1.08
N GLY A 88 7.39 0.03 -1.29
CA GLY A 88 6.72 -1.13 -1.91
C GLY A 88 5.53 -1.64 -1.09
N PHE A 89 5.59 -1.54 0.24
CA PHE A 89 4.48 -1.94 1.12
C PHE A 89 3.33 -0.94 1.09
N ALA A 90 3.58 0.34 0.84
CA ALA A 90 2.50 1.32 0.67
C ALA A 90 1.62 0.97 -0.53
N SER A 91 2.24 0.65 -1.68
CA SER A 91 1.50 0.18 -2.86
C SER A 91 0.77 -1.14 -2.62
N LEU A 92 1.37 -2.06 -1.86
CA LEU A 92 0.72 -3.32 -1.49
C LEU A 92 -0.47 -3.08 -0.57
N ASN A 93 -0.35 -2.14 0.38
CA ASN A 93 -1.42 -1.75 1.30
C ASN A 93 -2.62 -1.20 0.53
N ASP A 94 -2.40 -0.27 -0.42
CA ASP A 94 -3.46 0.29 -1.26
C ASP A 94 -4.21 -0.81 -2.03
N HIS A 95 -3.50 -1.81 -2.56
CA HIS A 95 -4.13 -2.95 -3.26
C HIS A 95 -4.89 -3.88 -2.30
N VAL A 96 -4.41 -4.06 -1.07
CA VAL A 96 -5.13 -4.84 -0.05
C VAL A 96 -6.43 -4.12 0.34
N ASP A 97 -6.37 -2.82 0.57
CA ASP A 97 -7.53 -2.00 0.91
C ASP A 97 -8.59 -2.03 -0.20
N GLN A 98 -8.18 -1.90 -1.47
CA GLN A 98 -9.09 -2.03 -2.62
C GLN A 98 -9.80 -3.39 -2.64
N ARG A 99 -9.06 -4.50 -2.45
CA ARG A 99 -9.69 -5.84 -2.43
C ARG A 99 -10.65 -6.03 -1.26
N ILE A 100 -10.38 -5.43 -0.11
CA ILE A 100 -11.29 -5.48 1.03
C ILE A 100 -12.61 -4.80 0.67
N GLU A 101 -12.56 -3.65 -0.02
CA GLU A 101 -13.75 -2.95 -0.50
C GLU A 101 -14.53 -3.81 -1.51
N ASP A 102 -13.84 -4.37 -2.51
CA ASP A 102 -14.45 -5.24 -3.53
C ASP A 102 -15.16 -6.45 -2.90
N PHE A 103 -14.50 -7.14 -1.96
CA PHE A 103 -15.11 -8.29 -1.26
C PHE A 103 -16.26 -7.86 -0.36
N THR A 104 -16.18 -6.69 0.26
CA THR A 104 -17.27 -6.14 1.07
C THR A 104 -18.49 -5.85 0.18
N GLU A 105 -18.28 -5.30 -1.01
CA GLU A 105 -19.35 -5.05 -1.97
C GLU A 105 -19.96 -6.36 -2.49
N GLN A 106 -19.13 -7.34 -2.86
CA GLN A 106 -19.60 -8.66 -3.28
C GLN A 106 -20.40 -9.37 -2.18
N THR A 107 -19.96 -9.28 -0.93
CA THR A 107 -20.69 -9.83 0.23
C THR A 107 -22.07 -9.18 0.33
N LYS A 108 -22.16 -7.84 0.28
CA LYS A 108 -23.44 -7.12 0.32
C LYS A 108 -24.36 -7.50 -0.84
N LYS A 109 -23.83 -7.61 -2.07
CA LYS A 109 -24.61 -8.04 -3.25
C LYS A 109 -25.16 -9.45 -3.06
N THR A 110 -24.33 -10.36 -2.57
CA THR A 110 -24.71 -11.75 -2.32
C THR A 110 -25.76 -11.85 -1.22
N GLU A 111 -25.53 -11.21 -0.07
CA GLU A 111 -26.46 -11.14 1.05
C GLU A 111 -27.82 -10.53 0.65
N GLY A 112 -27.81 -9.49 -0.19
CA GLY A 112 -29.04 -8.90 -0.72
C GLY A 112 -29.81 -9.81 -1.70
N SER A 113 -29.11 -10.71 -2.41
CA SER A 113 -29.73 -11.63 -3.37
C SER A 113 -30.33 -12.88 -2.72
N LEU A 114 -29.76 -13.35 -1.60
CA LEU A 114 -30.23 -14.52 -0.86
C LEU A 114 -31.71 -14.48 -0.45
N PRO A 115 -32.25 -13.39 0.16
CA PRO A 115 -33.67 -13.35 0.54
C PRO A 115 -34.58 -13.37 -0.68
N ARG A 116 -34.22 -12.69 -1.77
CA ARG A 116 -34.98 -12.71 -3.02
C ARG A 116 -35.09 -14.13 -3.59
N ILE A 117 -33.98 -14.85 -3.64
CA ILE A 117 -33.94 -16.26 -4.09
C ILE A 117 -34.76 -17.14 -3.13
N GLY A 118 -34.67 -16.89 -1.83
CA GLY A 118 -35.45 -17.60 -0.81
C GLY A 118 -36.96 -17.42 -0.95
N GLU A 119 -37.41 -16.19 -1.22
CA GLU A 119 -38.81 -15.86 -1.50
C GLU A 119 -39.31 -16.53 -2.79
N GLU A 120 -38.53 -16.44 -3.87
CA GLU A 120 -38.86 -17.06 -5.17
C GLU A 120 -38.95 -18.59 -5.07
N THR A 121 -38.02 -19.21 -4.32
CA THR A 121 -38.03 -20.66 -4.08
C THR A 121 -39.22 -21.07 -3.21
N THR A 122 -39.54 -20.30 -2.18
CA THR A 122 -40.70 -20.55 -1.31
C THR A 122 -42.01 -20.40 -2.08
N ALA A 123 -42.13 -19.39 -2.94
CA ALA A 123 -43.29 -19.20 -3.81
C ALA A 123 -43.46 -20.38 -4.77
N SER A 124 -42.37 -20.79 -5.44
CA SER A 124 -42.37 -21.93 -6.35
C SER A 124 -42.73 -23.24 -5.65
N LEU A 125 -42.27 -23.44 -4.41
CA LEU A 125 -42.62 -24.63 -3.62
C LEU A 125 -44.09 -24.65 -3.22
N LYS A 126 -44.66 -23.51 -2.81
CA LYS A 126 -46.09 -23.41 -2.50
C LYS A 126 -46.96 -23.67 -3.73
N ASP A 127 -46.58 -23.15 -4.88
CA ASP A 127 -47.28 -23.39 -6.14
C ASP A 127 -47.30 -24.88 -6.50
N LEU A 128 -46.14 -25.54 -6.38
CA LEU A 128 -46.02 -26.99 -6.59
C LEU A 128 -46.87 -27.79 -5.60
N GLU A 129 -46.89 -27.40 -4.32
CA GLU A 129 -47.71 -28.01 -3.28
C GLU A 129 -49.20 -27.90 -3.61
N CYS A 130 -49.67 -26.72 -4.01
CA CYS A 130 -51.04 -26.51 -4.47
C CYS A 130 -51.38 -27.41 -5.65
N HIS A 131 -50.52 -27.47 -6.68
CA HIS A 131 -50.72 -28.35 -7.83
C HIS A 131 -50.77 -29.83 -7.47
N TYR A 132 -49.99 -30.27 -6.48
CA TYR A 132 -49.99 -31.66 -6.01
C TYR A 132 -51.32 -32.01 -5.34
N TYR A 133 -51.79 -31.17 -4.41
CA TYR A 133 -53.03 -31.43 -3.66
C TYR A 133 -54.32 -31.12 -4.43
N GLN A 134 -54.27 -30.31 -5.50
CA GLN A 134 -55.41 -30.02 -6.37
C GLN A 134 -55.63 -31.08 -7.47
N ARG A 135 -54.74 -32.09 -7.61
CA ARG A 135 -54.94 -33.16 -8.60
C ARG A 135 -56.11 -34.09 -8.21
N PRO A 136 -57.01 -34.47 -9.13
CA PRO A 136 -58.27 -35.15 -8.78
C PRO A 136 -58.18 -36.64 -8.43
N TYR A 137 -57.00 -37.20 -8.17
CA TYR A 137 -56.80 -38.66 -8.13
C TYR A 137 -57.10 -39.35 -6.79
N TYR A 138 -57.93 -38.76 -5.92
CA TYR A 138 -58.47 -39.46 -4.74
C TYR A 138 -60.00 -39.42 -4.62
N CYS A 139 -60.73 -39.07 -5.68
CA CYS A 139 -62.20 -39.10 -5.69
C CYS A 139 -62.83 -40.21 -6.57
N SER A 140 -62.28 -41.43 -6.53
CA SER A 140 -62.89 -42.60 -7.21
C SER A 140 -63.12 -43.84 -6.33
N ALA A 141 -62.83 -43.81 -5.03
CA ALA A 141 -62.97 -45.00 -4.17
C ALA A 141 -64.15 -44.96 -3.18
N LYS A 142 -65.09 -44.01 -3.30
CA LYS A 142 -66.30 -43.94 -2.47
C LYS A 142 -67.53 -43.59 -3.31
N ARG A 143 -67.87 -44.43 -4.28
CA ARG A 143 -69.19 -44.39 -4.93
C ARG A 143 -69.62 -45.73 -5.55
N THR A 144 -69.31 -46.85 -4.90
CA THR A 144 -69.88 -48.16 -5.26
C THR A 144 -69.98 -49.07 -4.03
N SER A 145 -70.76 -48.68 -3.02
CA SER A 145 -71.21 -49.60 -1.94
C SER A 145 -72.43 -48.99 -1.25
N SER A 146 -73.51 -48.85 -1.98
CA SER A 146 -74.87 -48.72 -1.43
C SER A 146 -75.84 -49.20 -2.49
N LEU A 147 -76.05 -50.52 -2.54
CA LEU A 147 -77.26 -51.22 -2.97
C LEU A 147 -77.09 -52.70 -2.57
#